data_AF-A0A6A7LBI4-F1
#
_entry.id   AF-A0A6A7LBI4-F1
#
_cell.length_a   1.000
_cell.length_b   1.000
_cell.length_c   1.000
_cell.angle_alpha   90.00
_cell.angle_beta   90.00
_cell.angle_gamma   90.00
#
_symmetry.space_group_name_H-M   'P 1'
#
loop_
_entity.id
_entity.type
_entity.pdbx_description
1 polymer ?
#
loop_
_entity_poly.entity_id
_entity_poly.type
_entity_poly.pdbx_seq_one_letter_code
_entity_poly.pdbx_strand_id
1 'polypeptide(L)'
;MKINNRTIFTGEYVRKAVLFWTRNPKIPFRIWIFIVQEDVPLYPLSVQEAQSLMFDVDKTIEASRDQRGTSGTEDIHAEIRVSWGRHDFTEPVELSARSNSIRLD
;
A
#
# COMPACT_ATOMS: atom_id res chain seq x y z
N MET A 1 4.04 -12.41 2.91
CA MET A 1 3.53 -13.40 3.87
C MET A 1 4.68 -14.24 4.41
N LYS A 2 5.09 -14.06 5.68
CA LYS A 2 6.21 -14.83 6.29
C LYS A 2 5.67 -16.00 7.13
N ILE A 3 6.09 -17.23 6.82
CA ILE A 3 5.84 -18.43 7.64
C ILE A 3 7.18 -19.12 7.89
N ASN A 4 7.55 -19.41 9.14
CA ASN A 4 8.69 -20.28 9.50
C ASN A 4 9.95 -20.15 8.61
N ASN A 5 10.39 -18.90 8.39
CA ASN A 5 11.55 -18.55 7.56
C ASN A 5 11.43 -18.84 6.04
N ARG A 6 10.22 -19.12 5.54
CA ARG A 6 9.87 -19.29 4.13
C ARG A 6 8.68 -18.40 3.74
N THR A 7 8.93 -17.49 2.80
CA THR A 7 7.92 -16.57 2.27
C THR A 7 7.18 -17.24 1.12
N ILE A 8 5.90 -17.54 1.29
CA ILE A 8 5.08 -18.26 0.26
C ILE A 8 4.58 -17.29 -0.82
N PHE A 9 4.36 -16.01 -0.48
CA PHE A 9 4.00 -14.98 -1.45
C PHE A 9 4.63 -13.63 -1.05
N THR A 10 5.36 -13.02 -1.98
CA THR A 10 6.05 -11.73 -1.85
C THR A 10 5.50 -10.75 -2.88
N GLY A 11 4.19 -10.52 -2.90
CA GLY A 11 3.64 -9.34 -3.55
C GLY A 11 3.70 -8.18 -2.58
N GLU A 12 4.81 -7.42 -2.55
CA GLU A 12 4.84 -6.15 -1.81
C GLU A 12 4.17 -5.10 -2.69
N TYR A 13 2.96 -4.69 -2.30
CA TYR A 13 2.23 -3.66 -3.00
C TYR A 13 2.55 -2.30 -2.38
N VAL A 14 3.30 -1.48 -3.11
CA VAL A 14 3.77 -0.20 -2.61
C VAL A 14 3.15 0.93 -3.43
N ARG A 15 2.49 1.85 -2.73
CA ARG A 15 2.09 3.14 -3.27
C ARG A 15 2.94 4.23 -2.62
N LYS A 16 3.45 5.16 -3.43
CA LYS A 16 4.25 6.29 -2.93
C LYS A 16 3.62 7.60 -3.36
N ALA A 17 3.38 8.46 -2.39
CA ALA A 17 2.96 9.84 -2.62
C ALA A 17 4.18 10.76 -2.58
N VAL A 18 4.27 11.68 -3.52
CA VAL A 18 5.31 12.71 -3.54
C VAL A 18 4.65 14.08 -3.66
N LEU A 19 5.13 15.01 -2.84
CA LEU A 19 4.69 16.40 -2.87
C LEU A 19 5.54 17.22 -3.85
N PHE A 20 4.89 18.08 -4.63
CA PHE A 20 5.56 18.96 -5.59
C PHE A 20 4.83 20.29 -5.75
N TRP A 21 5.54 21.30 -6.25
CA TRP A 21 4.96 22.61 -6.57
C TRP A 21 4.24 22.56 -7.92
N THR A 22 2.96 22.93 -7.96
CA THR A 22 2.16 22.96 -9.18
C THR A 22 1.72 24.37 -9.56
N ARG A 23 1.59 24.61 -10.87
CA ARG A 23 0.99 25.82 -11.45
C ARG A 23 -0.29 25.50 -12.21
N ASN A 24 -0.85 24.30 -12.02
CA ASN A 24 -2.07 23.89 -12.70
C ASN A 24 -3.26 24.70 -12.14
N PRO A 25 -3.96 25.49 -12.98
CA PRO A 25 -5.08 26.32 -12.52
C PRO A 25 -6.28 25.50 -12.03
N LYS A 26 -6.36 24.20 -12.37
CA LYS A 26 -7.43 23.30 -11.92
C LYS A 26 -7.26 22.85 -10.47
N ILE A 27 -6.07 23.00 -9.90
CA ILE A 27 -5.73 22.55 -8.55
C ILE A 27 -5.71 23.79 -7.65
N PRO A 28 -6.53 23.88 -6.59
CA PRO A 28 -6.62 25.07 -5.75
C PRO A 28 -5.41 25.25 -4.82
N PHE A 29 -4.49 24.28 -4.78
CA PHE A 29 -3.32 24.26 -3.91
C PHE A 29 -2.02 24.45 -4.68
N ARG A 30 -1.07 25.17 -4.08
CA ARG A 30 0.23 25.46 -4.70
C ARG A 30 1.25 24.32 -4.53
N ILE A 31 1.12 23.55 -3.45
CA ILE A 31 1.80 22.28 -3.25
C ILE A 31 0.75 21.19 -3.49
N TRP A 32 1.11 20.21 -4.30
CA TRP A 32 0.22 19.13 -4.69
C TRP A 32 0.92 17.77 -4.63
N ILE A 33 0.15 16.72 -4.86
CA ILE A 33 0.55 15.33 -4.74
C ILE A 33 0.49 14.63 -6.11
N PHE A 34 1.48 13.82 -6.42
CA PHE A 34 1.32 12.73 -7.40
C PHE A 34 1.58 11.40 -6.69
N ILE A 35 0.89 10.37 -7.17
CA ILE A 35 0.89 9.04 -6.54
C ILE A 35 1.48 8.07 -7.55
N VAL A 36 2.51 7.32 -7.14
CA VAL A 36 3.04 6.21 -7.92
C VAL A 36 2.41 4.94 -7.40
N GLN A 37 1.61 4.29 -8.25
CA GLN A 37 0.96 3.02 -7.98
C GLN A 37 1.50 2.00 -8.98
N GLU A 38 2.18 0.94 -8.51
CA GLU A 38 2.73 -0.12 -9.40
C GLU A 38 3.52 0.49 -10.59
N ASP A 39 4.42 1.43 -10.30
CA ASP A 39 5.23 2.19 -11.27
C ASP A 39 4.47 3.13 -12.22
N VAL A 40 3.15 3.27 -12.05
CA VAL A 40 2.33 4.23 -12.81
C VAL A 40 2.17 5.53 -12.02
N PRO A 41 2.66 6.68 -12.53
CA PRO A 41 2.44 7.98 -11.91
C PRO A 41 1.03 8.51 -12.23
N LEU A 42 0.29 8.87 -11.18
CA LEU A 42 -1.07 9.39 -11.23
C LEU A 42 -1.11 10.80 -10.66
N TYR A 43 -1.80 11.70 -11.37
CA TYR A 43 -1.91 13.12 -11.03
C TYR A 43 -3.38 13.46 -10.70
N PRO A 44 -3.81 13.23 -9.45
CA PRO A 44 -5.17 13.54 -9.05
C PRO A 44 -5.46 15.04 -9.23
N LEU A 45 -6.69 15.39 -9.60
CA LEU A 45 -7.15 16.77 -9.75
C LEU A 45 -7.93 17.26 -8.52
N SER A 46 -8.32 16.35 -7.62
CA SER A 46 -9.03 16.65 -6.38
C SER A 46 -8.44 15.94 -5.18
N VAL A 47 -8.75 16.41 -3.98
CA VAL A 47 -8.32 15.79 -2.72
C VAL A 47 -8.95 14.40 -2.57
N GLN A 48 -10.22 14.26 -2.97
CA GLN A 48 -10.97 13.01 -2.91
C GLN A 48 -10.34 11.94 -3.80
N GLU A 49 -9.98 12.31 -5.03
CA GLU A 49 -9.28 11.42 -5.95
C GLU A 49 -7.90 11.02 -5.40
N ALA A 50 -7.15 11.96 -4.84
CA ALA A 50 -5.85 11.66 -4.21
C ALA A 50 -5.99 10.67 -3.04
N GLN A 51 -7.02 10.83 -2.21
CA GLN A 51 -7.31 9.93 -1.10
C GLN A 51 -7.63 8.51 -1.60
N SER A 52 -8.52 8.40 -2.58
CA SER A 52 -8.92 7.10 -3.14
C SER A 52 -7.73 6.40 -3.79
N LEU A 53 -6.97 7.09 -4.64
CA LEU A 53 -5.78 6.54 -5.28
C LEU A 53 -4.72 6.08 -4.28
N MET A 54 -4.57 6.77 -3.15
CA MET A 54 -3.57 6.41 -2.15
C MET A 54 -4.05 5.27 -1.24
N PHE A 55 -5.28 5.34 -0.74
CA PHE A 55 -5.74 4.52 0.39
C PHE A 55 -6.77 3.45 0.04
N ASP A 56 -7.47 3.54 -1.08
CA ASP A 56 -8.43 2.50 -1.47
C ASP A 56 -7.67 1.32 -2.09
N VAL A 57 -7.56 0.24 -1.33
CA VAL A 57 -6.87 -0.99 -1.74
C VAL A 57 -7.91 -2.09 -1.95
N ASP A 58 -8.21 -2.37 -3.22
CA ASP A 58 -8.99 -3.54 -3.63
C ASP A 58 -8.11 -4.42 -4.52
N LYS A 59 -7.61 -5.53 -3.95
CA LYS A 59 -6.76 -6.50 -4.64
C LYS A 59 -7.13 -7.90 -4.20
N THR A 60 -7.36 -8.76 -5.18
CA THR A 60 -7.53 -10.20 -4.99
C THR A 60 -6.16 -10.88 -5.08
N ILE A 61 -5.80 -11.65 -4.07
CA ILE A 61 -4.59 -12.47 -4.07
C ILE A 61 -5.01 -13.91 -4.34
N GLU A 62 -4.58 -14.46 -5.48
CA GLU A 62 -4.79 -15.87 -5.80
C GLU A 62 -3.64 -16.70 -5.19
N ALA A 63 -3.96 -17.52 -4.19
CA ALA A 63 -3.00 -18.45 -3.60
C ALA A 63 -3.07 -19.80 -4.32
N SER A 64 -2.09 -20.12 -5.17
CA SER A 64 -2.01 -21.42 -5.84
C SER A 64 -1.51 -22.52 -4.89
N ARG A 65 -2.21 -23.67 -4.89
CA ARG A 65 -1.90 -24.83 -4.03
C ARG A 65 -0.49 -25.39 -4.26
N ASP A 66 0.09 -25.22 -5.45
CA ASP A 66 1.42 -25.74 -5.81
C ASP A 66 2.60 -24.95 -5.18
N GLN A 67 2.35 -23.75 -4.65
CA GLN A 67 3.32 -23.00 -3.86
C GLN A 67 3.29 -23.39 -2.36
N ARG A 68 2.28 -24.20 -1.93
CA ARG A 68 2.18 -24.76 -0.57
C ARG A 68 3.07 -25.99 -0.49
N GLY A 69 4.34 -25.78 -0.15
CA GLY A 69 5.21 -26.86 0.28
C GLY A 69 4.67 -27.49 1.57
N THR A 70 3.98 -28.62 1.43
CA THR A 70 3.66 -29.59 2.49
C THR A 70 2.49 -29.20 3.43
N SER A 71 1.60 -30.18 3.66
CA SER A 71 0.46 -30.15 4.59
C SER A 71 0.78 -29.48 5.93
N GLY A 72 0.12 -28.36 6.19
CA GLY A 72 0.06 -27.71 7.49
C GLY A 72 -1.13 -26.73 7.52
N THR A 73 -1.74 -26.58 8.69
CA THR A 73 -2.72 -25.53 8.97
C THR A 73 -2.00 -24.19 8.92
N GLU A 74 -2.29 -23.39 7.91
CA GLU A 74 -1.61 -22.11 7.66
C GLU A 74 -2.57 -20.95 7.94
N ASP A 75 -2.12 -20.01 8.78
CA ASP A 75 -2.83 -18.77 9.09
C ASP A 75 -2.44 -17.68 8.07
N ILE A 76 -3.41 -17.24 7.26
CA ILE A 76 -3.27 -16.10 6.35
C ILE A 76 -3.69 -14.83 7.07
N HIS A 77 -2.89 -13.77 6.93
CA HIS A 77 -3.24 -12.42 7.36
C HIS A 77 -2.71 -11.39 6.36
N ALA A 78 -3.42 -10.27 6.24
CA ALA A 78 -2.95 -9.08 5.56
C ALA A 78 -2.36 -8.09 6.55
N GLU A 79 -1.33 -7.35 6.13
CA GLU A 79 -0.72 -6.28 6.90
C GLU A 79 -0.62 -5.05 5.99
N ILE A 80 -1.08 -3.91 6.50
CA ILE A 80 -0.95 -2.62 5.82
C ILE A 80 -0.04 -1.76 6.69
N ARG A 81 0.96 -1.14 6.05
CA ARG A 81 1.85 -0.17 6.67
C ARG A 81 1.79 1.14 5.91
N VAL A 82 1.65 2.22 6.65
CA VAL A 82 1.67 3.60 6.14
C VAL A 82 2.76 4.33 6.89
N SER A 83 3.68 4.93 6.14
CA SER A 83 4.77 5.70 6.72
C SER A 83 4.90 7.04 6.03
N TRP A 84 5.14 8.09 6.80
CA TRP A 84 5.48 9.41 6.34
C TRP A 84 6.94 9.70 6.70
N GLY A 85 7.73 10.11 5.71
CA GLY A 85 9.12 10.46 5.91
C GLY A 85 9.30 11.74 6.71
N ARG A 86 10.49 11.94 7.27
CA ARG A 86 10.83 13.21 7.93
C ARG A 86 10.81 14.34 6.89
N HIS A 87 10.08 15.40 7.19
CA HIS A 87 10.09 16.64 6.42
C HIS A 87 10.29 17.83 7.36
N ASP A 88 10.72 18.98 6.83
CA ASP A 88 10.94 20.20 7.61
C ASP A 88 9.68 20.70 8.36
N PHE A 89 8.49 20.24 7.96
CA PHE A 89 7.21 20.71 8.47
C PHE A 89 6.39 19.62 9.18
N THR A 90 6.89 18.38 9.22
CA THR A 90 6.15 17.24 9.79
C THR A 90 7.12 16.22 10.36
N GLU A 91 6.85 15.74 11.56
CA GLU A 91 7.58 14.61 12.13
C GLU A 91 7.29 13.32 11.36
N PRO A 92 8.27 12.39 11.29
CA PRO A 92 8.04 11.09 10.69
C PRO A 92 6.99 10.33 11.53
N VAL A 93 6.03 9.72 10.86
CA VAL A 93 5.02 8.86 11.51
C VAL A 93 4.93 7.55 10.76
N GLU A 94 4.72 6.48 11.51
CA GLU A 94 4.47 5.16 10.97
C GLU A 94 3.28 4.54 11.67
N LEU A 95 2.36 4.01 10.87
CA LEU A 95 1.17 3.31 11.31
C LEU A 95 1.12 1.96 10.61
N SER A 96 0.76 0.92 11.35
CA SER A 96 0.57 -0.42 10.79
C SER A 96 -0.70 -1.03 11.35
N ALA A 97 -1.43 -1.75 10.52
CA ALA A 97 -2.62 -2.50 10.90
C ALA A 97 -2.55 -3.91 10.31
N ARG A 98 -3.05 -4.88 11.07
CA ARG A 98 -3.11 -6.28 10.66
C ARG A 98 -4.56 -6.74 10.63
N SER A 99 -4.93 -7.47 9.59
CA SER A 99 -6.25 -8.10 9.50
C SER A 99 -6.40 -9.24 10.50
N ASN A 100 -7.63 -9.73 10.66
CA ASN A 100 -7.87 -11.04 11.24
C ASN A 100 -7.10 -12.13 10.47
N SER A 101 -6.70 -13.19 11.19
CA SER A 101 -6.11 -14.39 10.60
C SER A 101 -7.18 -15.37 10.16
N ILE A 102 -7.04 -15.93 8.97
CA ILE A 102 -7.92 -16.99 8.43
C ILE A 102 -7.11 -18.27 8.31
N ARG A 103 -7.65 -19.38 8.83
CA ARG A 103 -7.09 -20.71 8.65
C ARG A 103 -7.51 -21.30 7.32
N LEU A 104 -6.53 -21.81 6.59
CA LEU A 104 -6.80 -22.63 5.41
C LEU A 104 -6.70 -24.11 5.79
N ASP A 105 -7.85 -24.78 5.81
CA ASP A 105 -7.98 -26.24 5.97
C ASP A 105 -7.68 -27.01 4.66
#